data_AF-A0A853BIF3-F1
#
_entry.id   AF-A0A853BIF3-F1
#
_cell.length_a   1.000
_cell.length_b   1.000
_cell.length_c   1.000
_cell.angle_alpha   90.00
_cell.angle_beta   90.00
_cell.angle_gamma   90.00
#
_symmetry.space_group_name_H-M   'P 1'
#
loop_
_entity.id
_entity.type
_entity.pdbx_description
1 polymer ?
#
loop_
_entity_poly.entity_id
_entity_poly.type
_entity_poly.pdbx_seq_one_letter_code
_entity_poly.pdbx_strand_id
1 'polypeptide(L)'
;MMRTRAGGRWFVAMPAACAALVSGCSGAVAPEALPGVYRSDDGGRIELSAEGTFAATGVTTSEGAGPVDFSGSWEYEDPGTSNDFVYLGVEDGGLGMTGGVQLYVEDRDTLYFQSDPDGPVTQELHRTG
;
A
#
# COMPACT_ATOMS: atom_id res chain seq x y z
N MET A 1 16.22 -72.27 -14.98
CA MET A 1 15.05 -72.25 -15.91
C MET A 1 14.76 -70.81 -16.27
N MET A 2 14.57 -70.56 -17.56
CA MET A 2 14.49 -69.25 -18.20
C MET A 2 13.02 -68.92 -18.48
N ARG A 3 12.55 -67.73 -18.08
CA ARG A 3 11.32 -67.05 -18.55
C ARG A 3 11.56 -65.54 -18.39
N THR A 4 12.11 -64.83 -19.38
CA THR A 4 11.50 -64.22 -20.59
C THR A 4 10.46 -63.12 -20.33
N ARG A 5 10.94 -61.88 -20.57
CA ARG A 5 10.34 -60.66 -21.18
C ARG A 5 9.13 -59.96 -20.56
N ALA A 6 9.30 -58.65 -20.33
CA ALA A 6 8.75 -57.52 -21.12
C ALA A 6 9.00 -56.23 -20.29
N GLY A 7 9.62 -55.13 -20.75
CA GLY A 7 9.45 -54.46 -22.04
C GLY A 7 8.21 -53.56 -21.97
N GLY A 8 8.28 -52.41 -21.29
CA GLY A 8 7.09 -51.60 -21.03
C GLY A 8 7.34 -50.15 -20.60
N ARG A 9 7.62 -49.29 -21.58
CA ARG A 9 7.19 -47.88 -21.74
C ARG A 9 7.19 -46.92 -20.52
N TRP A 10 8.16 -46.01 -20.61
CA TRP A 10 8.16 -44.58 -20.26
C TRP A 10 6.79 -43.96 -19.96
N PHE A 11 6.64 -43.41 -18.76
CA PHE A 11 5.76 -42.28 -18.49
C PHE A 11 6.56 -41.25 -17.70
N VAL A 12 7.12 -40.27 -18.41
CA VAL A 12 7.57 -39.02 -17.81
C VAL A 12 6.32 -38.36 -17.25
N ALA A 13 6.19 -38.35 -15.93
CA ALA A 13 5.23 -37.49 -15.27
C ALA A 13 5.70 -36.04 -15.52
N MET A 14 5.07 -35.36 -16.49
CA MET A 14 5.12 -33.91 -16.56
C MET A 14 4.31 -33.36 -15.38
N PRO A 15 4.90 -32.63 -14.43
CA PRO A 15 4.10 -31.85 -13.51
C PRO A 15 3.46 -30.72 -14.32
N ALA A 16 2.16 -30.81 -14.55
CA ALA A 16 1.36 -29.68 -14.99
C ALA A 16 1.34 -28.68 -13.84
N ALA A 17 2.29 -27.73 -13.87
CA ALA A 17 2.23 -26.55 -13.03
C ALA A 17 1.04 -25.71 -13.50
N CYS A 18 -0.12 -25.94 -12.89
CA CYS A 18 -1.23 -25.02 -12.97
C CYS A 18 -0.78 -23.72 -12.29
N ALA A 19 -0.26 -22.78 -13.07
CA ALA A 19 -0.22 -21.38 -12.66
C ALA A 19 -1.67 -20.90 -12.61
N ALA A 20 -2.36 -21.14 -11.50
CA ALA A 20 -3.58 -20.44 -11.18
C ALA A 20 -3.19 -18.97 -11.01
N LEU A 21 -3.41 -18.17 -12.05
CA LEU A 21 -3.43 -16.73 -11.93
C LEU A 21 -4.59 -16.41 -10.98
N VAL A 22 -4.29 -16.20 -9.70
CA VAL A 22 -5.24 -15.64 -8.74
C VAL A 22 -5.35 -14.15 -9.07
N SER A 23 -6.10 -13.85 -10.13
CA SER A 23 -6.66 -12.52 -10.35
C SER A 23 -7.98 -12.48 -9.60
N GLY A 24 -8.02 -11.76 -8.48
CA GLY A 24 -9.27 -11.41 -7.81
C GLY A 24 -9.33 -11.76 -6.33
N CYS A 25 -8.74 -10.90 -5.52
CA CYS A 25 -9.30 -10.43 -4.26
C CYS A 25 -8.73 -9.03 -4.08
N SER A 26 -9.56 -8.03 -3.75
CA SER A 26 -9.11 -6.81 -3.08
C SER A 26 -8.61 -7.23 -1.69
N GLY A 27 -7.48 -7.93 -1.67
CA GLY A 27 -6.89 -8.51 -0.47
C GLY A 27 -6.19 -7.40 0.28
N ALA A 28 -6.34 -7.42 1.61
CA ALA A 28 -5.66 -6.53 2.54
C ALA A 28 -4.23 -6.23 2.07
N VAL A 29 -3.89 -4.95 2.00
CA VAL A 29 -2.55 -4.54 1.58
C VAL A 29 -1.58 -4.93 2.69
N ALA A 30 -0.57 -5.72 2.34
CA ALA A 30 0.46 -6.09 3.31
C ALA A 30 1.24 -4.82 3.73
N PRO A 31 1.39 -4.51 5.03
CA PRO A 31 2.08 -3.29 5.49
C PRO A 31 3.50 -3.16 4.93
N GLU A 32 4.20 -4.27 4.78
CA GLU A 32 5.54 -4.35 4.20
C GLU A 32 5.63 -3.95 2.72
N ALA A 33 4.49 -3.87 2.03
CA ALA A 33 4.42 -3.40 0.64
C ALA A 33 4.28 -1.87 0.54
N LEU A 34 3.93 -1.17 1.63
CA LEU A 34 3.68 0.27 1.63
C LEU A 34 4.95 1.13 1.51
N PRO A 35 6.11 0.80 2.11
CA PRO A 35 7.30 1.62 2.01
C PRO A 35 7.64 2.02 0.57
N GLY A 36 7.91 3.31 0.35
CA GLY A 36 8.17 3.89 -0.97
C GLY A 36 7.79 5.36 -1.07
N VAL A 37 7.92 5.89 -2.29
CA VAL A 37 7.65 7.29 -2.59
C VAL A 37 6.40 7.40 -3.43
N TYR A 38 5.45 8.21 -2.97
CA TYR A 38 4.20 8.50 -3.64
C TYR A 38 4.14 9.98 -4.01
N ARG A 39 3.50 10.29 -5.14
CA ARG A 39 3.37 11.65 -5.67
C ARG A 39 1.96 11.93 -6.16
N SER A 40 1.49 13.15 -5.95
CA SER A 40 0.24 13.65 -6.54
C SER A 40 0.54 14.45 -7.80
N ASP A 41 -0.46 14.60 -8.66
CA ASP A 41 -0.35 15.40 -9.88
C ASP A 41 -0.07 16.89 -9.58
N ASP A 42 -0.51 17.37 -8.42
CA ASP A 42 -0.32 18.75 -7.96
C ASP A 42 1.08 18.99 -7.34
N GLY A 43 1.97 17.98 -7.38
CA GLY A 43 3.36 18.08 -6.92
C GLY A 43 3.59 17.70 -5.46
N GLY A 44 2.54 17.27 -4.74
CA GLY A 44 2.63 16.72 -3.40
C GLY A 44 3.40 15.39 -3.41
N ARG A 45 4.12 15.12 -2.32
CA ARG A 45 4.93 13.92 -2.17
C ARG A 45 4.84 13.39 -0.75
N ILE A 46 4.72 12.08 -0.62
CA ILE A 46 4.96 11.40 0.65
C ILE A 46 5.95 10.25 0.45
N GLU A 47 6.85 10.09 1.40
CA GLU A 47 7.77 8.96 1.49
C GLU A 47 7.48 8.18 2.77
N LEU A 48 7.18 6.90 2.63
CA LEU A 48 7.03 5.96 3.74
C LEU A 48 8.31 5.12 3.82
N SER A 49 9.02 5.19 4.94
CA SER A 49 10.21 4.37 5.17
C SER A 49 9.82 2.98 5.67
N ALA A 50 10.66 1.98 5.42
CA ALA A 50 10.50 0.65 5.99
C ALA A 50 10.75 0.60 7.51
N GLU A 51 11.24 1.69 8.09
CA GLU A 51 11.59 1.84 9.51
C GLU A 51 10.43 2.45 10.32
N GLY A 52 9.27 2.71 9.69
CA GLY A 52 8.10 3.28 10.35
C GLY A 52 8.15 4.80 10.48
N THR A 53 8.92 5.49 9.64
CA THR A 53 8.98 6.96 9.58
C THR A 53 8.50 7.47 8.23
N PHE A 54 8.00 8.71 8.18
CA PHE A 54 7.56 9.32 6.94
C PHE A 54 8.02 10.76 6.80
N ALA A 55 8.05 11.22 5.55
CA ALA A 55 8.21 12.63 5.21
C ALA A 55 7.19 13.02 4.12
N ALA A 56 6.42 14.06 4.38
CA ALA A 56 5.47 14.65 3.46
C ALA A 56 5.92 16.06 3.04
N THR A 57 5.79 16.37 1.76
CA THR A 57 6.14 17.67 1.19
C THR A 57 5.05 18.13 0.24
N GLY A 58 4.52 19.33 0.45
CA GLY A 58 3.51 19.95 -0.40
C GLY A 58 2.23 19.13 -0.50
N VAL A 59 1.83 18.43 0.56
CA VAL A 59 0.60 17.64 0.55
C VAL A 59 -0.57 18.45 1.09
N THR A 60 -1.77 18.21 0.56
CA THR A 60 -3.00 18.85 1.02
C THR A 60 -3.84 17.83 1.77
N THR A 61 -3.92 18.01 3.09
CA THR A 61 -4.62 17.05 3.97
C THR A 61 -6.09 17.40 4.21
N SER A 62 -6.50 18.63 3.89
CA SER A 62 -7.88 19.10 4.05
C SER A 62 -8.37 20.03 2.97
N GLU A 63 -9.67 19.98 2.68
CA GLU A 63 -10.29 20.81 1.66
C GLU A 63 -10.13 22.30 2.00
N GLY A 64 -9.69 23.09 1.00
CA GLY A 64 -9.47 24.53 1.16
C GLY A 64 -8.20 24.93 1.93
N ALA A 65 -7.44 23.97 2.46
CA ALA A 65 -6.13 24.23 3.04
C ALA A 65 -5.04 24.31 1.96
N GLY A 66 -3.99 25.07 2.25
CA GLY A 66 -2.79 25.09 1.41
C GLY A 66 -1.92 23.84 1.61
N PRO A 67 -1.02 23.54 0.67
CA PRO A 67 -0.05 22.46 0.82
C PRO A 67 0.84 22.66 2.05
N VAL A 68 1.19 21.56 2.72
CA VAL A 68 2.00 21.56 3.94
C VAL A 68 3.10 20.50 3.89
N ASP A 69 4.16 20.78 4.65
CA ASP A 69 5.28 19.86 4.89
C ASP A 69 5.24 19.39 6.35
N PHE A 70 5.37 18.08 6.56
CA PHE A 70 5.42 17.49 7.89
C PHE A 70 6.02 16.08 7.86
N SER A 71 6.45 15.60 9.02
CA SER A 71 7.12 14.31 9.18
C SER A 71 6.87 13.70 10.56
N GLY A 72 7.15 12.42 10.68
CA GLY A 72 7.10 11.71 11.94
C GLY A 72 7.08 10.20 11.73
N SER A 73 6.30 9.51 12.55
CA SER A 73 6.13 8.06 12.52
C SER A 73 4.87 7.65 11.77
N TRP A 74 4.86 6.44 11.20
CA TRP A 74 3.67 5.88 10.56
C TRP A 74 3.40 4.45 11.03
N GLU A 75 2.11 4.13 11.16
CA GLU A 75 1.62 2.81 11.57
C GLU A 75 0.45 2.40 10.66
N TYR A 76 0.40 1.13 10.25
CA TYR A 76 -0.70 0.60 9.44
C TYR A 76 -1.83 0.11 10.33
N GLU A 77 -3.05 0.50 9.98
CA GLU A 77 -4.28 0.14 10.67
C GLU A 77 -5.22 -0.60 9.70
N ASP A 78 -5.54 -1.85 10.04
CA ASP A 78 -6.59 -2.67 9.41
C ASP A 78 -7.71 -2.87 10.43
N PRO A 79 -8.72 -1.98 10.43
CA PRO A 79 -9.84 -2.08 11.36
C PRO A 79 -10.83 -3.20 10.99
N GLY A 80 -10.70 -3.83 9.82
CA GLY A 80 -11.57 -4.89 9.31
C GLY A 80 -13.03 -4.49 9.00
N THR A 81 -13.50 -3.33 9.49
CA THR A 81 -14.87 -2.81 9.29
C THR A 81 -14.93 -1.53 8.47
N SER A 82 -13.79 -0.92 8.15
CA SER A 82 -13.65 0.27 7.34
C SER A 82 -12.43 0.14 6.43
N ASN A 83 -12.18 1.14 5.59
CA ASN A 83 -10.99 1.16 4.74
C ASN A 83 -9.71 1.13 5.59
N ASP A 84 -8.71 0.42 5.06
CA ASP A 84 -7.37 0.38 5.61
C ASP A 84 -6.72 1.77 5.51
N PHE A 85 -5.94 2.14 6.53
CA PHE A 85 -5.26 3.42 6.54
C PHE A 85 -3.91 3.34 7.24
N VAL A 86 -3.04 4.26 6.87
CA VAL A 86 -1.81 4.56 7.58
C VAL A 86 -2.08 5.72 8.52
N TYR A 87 -1.88 5.51 9.82
CA TYR A 87 -1.85 6.58 10.80
C TYR A 87 -0.49 7.28 10.76
N LEU A 88 -0.49 8.58 10.46
CA LEU A 88 0.69 9.43 10.43
C LEU A 88 0.80 10.19 11.75
N GLY A 89 1.63 9.71 12.67
CA GLY A 89 1.98 10.41 13.89
C GLY A 89 2.86 11.61 13.59
N VAL A 90 2.29 12.82 13.57
CA VAL A 90 3.03 14.05 13.25
C VAL A 90 3.92 14.44 14.43
N GLU A 91 5.23 14.49 14.17
CA GLU A 91 6.25 14.85 15.16
C GLU A 91 6.85 16.24 14.87
N ASP A 92 6.91 16.63 13.59
CA ASP A 92 7.40 17.93 13.14
C ASP A 92 6.63 18.43 11.91
N GLY A 93 6.53 19.76 11.76
CA GLY A 93 5.96 20.42 10.58
C GLY A 93 4.65 21.18 10.78
N GLY A 94 4.06 21.57 9.64
CA GLY A 94 3.07 22.66 9.52
C GLY A 94 1.65 22.36 10.01
N LEU A 95 1.37 21.15 10.50
CA LEU A 95 0.03 20.74 10.95
C LEU A 95 -0.28 21.07 12.42
N GLY A 96 0.71 21.52 13.18
CA GLY A 96 0.60 21.70 14.63
C GLY A 96 0.72 20.37 15.39
N MET A 97 1.36 20.38 16.55
CA MET A 97 1.86 19.19 17.28
C MET A 97 0.79 18.26 17.87
N THR A 98 -0.49 18.38 17.52
CA THR A 98 -1.59 17.84 18.35
C THR A 98 -2.49 16.80 17.70
N GLY A 99 -2.17 16.29 16.52
CA GLY A 99 -2.97 15.21 15.92
C GLY A 99 -2.24 14.49 14.81
N GLY A 100 -2.35 13.16 14.80
CA GLY A 100 -1.97 12.38 13.64
C GLY A 100 -2.97 12.53 12.50
N VAL A 101 -2.54 12.19 11.29
CA VAL A 101 -3.33 12.27 10.06
C VAL A 101 -3.60 10.87 9.55
N GLN A 102 -4.82 10.61 9.05
CA GLN A 102 -5.13 9.37 8.36
C GLN A 102 -4.79 9.50 6.88
N LEU A 103 -4.01 8.55 6.38
CA LEU A 103 -3.70 8.39 4.97
C LEU A 103 -4.29 7.05 4.52
N TYR A 104 -5.37 7.09 3.76
CA TYR A 104 -6.08 5.88 3.36
C TYR A 104 -5.32 5.11 2.28
N VAL A 105 -5.51 3.79 2.31
CA VAL A 105 -4.90 2.85 1.37
C VAL A 105 -5.99 2.34 0.44
N GLU A 106 -5.91 2.68 -0.85
CA GLU A 106 -6.76 2.06 -1.87
C GLU A 106 -6.14 0.74 -2.33
N ASP A 107 -4.85 0.77 -2.64
CA ASP A 107 -4.04 -0.40 -2.95
C ASP A 107 -2.55 -0.14 -2.62
N ARG A 108 -1.68 -1.09 -2.95
CA ARG A 108 -0.24 -0.99 -2.67
C ARG A 108 0.46 0.19 -3.35
N ASP A 109 -0.12 0.72 -4.42
CA ASP A 109 0.44 1.73 -5.31
C ASP A 109 -0.33 3.06 -5.21
N THR A 110 -1.49 3.10 -4.55
CA THR A 110 -2.35 4.28 -4.44
C THR A 110 -2.77 4.56 -3.00
N LEU A 111 -2.43 5.77 -2.53
CA LEU A 111 -2.79 6.31 -1.22
C LEU A 111 -3.56 7.60 -1.40
N TYR A 112 -4.38 7.99 -0.41
CA TYR A 112 -5.11 9.25 -0.51
C TYR A 112 -5.43 9.89 0.84
N PHE A 113 -5.45 11.22 0.85
CA PHE A 113 -6.01 12.00 1.94
C PHE A 113 -7.50 12.22 1.71
N GLN A 114 -8.28 12.05 2.77
CA GLN A 114 -9.71 12.31 2.77
C GLN A 114 -10.08 12.86 4.15
N SER A 115 -10.34 14.17 4.22
CA SER A 115 -10.67 14.84 5.48
C SER A 115 -12.02 14.44 6.07
N ASP A 116 -13.01 14.23 5.21
CA ASP A 116 -14.33 13.73 5.59
C ASP A 116 -14.46 12.30 5.06
N PRO A 117 -14.55 11.26 5.93
CA PRO A 117 -14.67 9.86 5.52
C PRO A 117 -15.85 9.57 4.56
N ASP A 118 -16.88 10.41 4.58
CA ASP A 118 -18.03 10.33 3.67
C ASP A 118 -17.97 11.36 2.53
N GLY A 119 -16.97 12.24 2.56
CA GLY A 119 -16.73 13.30 1.58
C GLY A 119 -15.83 12.88 0.41
N PRO A 120 -15.45 13.81 -0.48
CA PRO A 120 -14.57 13.52 -1.60
C PRO A 120 -13.12 13.30 -1.14
N VAL A 121 -12.35 12.60 -1.98
CA VAL A 121 -10.89 12.54 -1.86
C VAL A 121 -10.31 13.95 -1.92
N THR A 122 -9.49 14.30 -0.93
CA THR A 122 -8.81 15.59 -0.84
C THR A 122 -7.58 15.63 -1.75
N GLN A 123 -6.80 14.54 -1.74
CA GLN A 123 -5.63 14.40 -2.61
C GLN A 123 -5.27 12.93 -2.80
N GLU A 124 -5.07 12.52 -4.05
CA GLU A 124 -4.62 11.18 -4.44
C GLU A 124 -3.11 11.17 -4.67
N LEU A 125 -2.43 10.09 -4.29
CA LEU A 125 -0.98 9.93 -4.32
C LEU A 125 -0.64 8.56 -4.93
N HIS A 126 0.17 8.56 -5.98
CA HIS A 126 0.57 7.34 -6.68
C HIS A 126 2.03 7.02 -6.46
N ARG A 127 2.33 5.73 -6.29
CA ARG A 127 3.69 5.23 -6.16
C ARG A 127 4.51 5.58 -7.40
N THR A 128 5.72 6.05 -7.13
CA THR A 128 6.74 6.33 -8.14
C THR A 128 7.93 5.40 -7.90
N GLY A 129 8.25 4.59 -8.90
CA GLY A 129 9.35 3.62 -8.88
C GLY A 129 10.71 4.20 -9.22
#